data_AF-A0A6N9YLQ4-F1
#
_entry.id   AF-A0A6N9YLQ4-F1
#
_cell.length_a   1.000
_cell.length_b   1.000
_cell.length_c   1.000
_cell.angle_alpha   90.00
_cell.angle_beta   90.00
_cell.angle_gamma   90.00
#
_symmetry.space_group_name_H-M   'P 1'
#
loop_
_entity.id
_entity.type
_entity.pdbx_description
1 polymer ?
#
loop_
_entity_poly.entity_id
_entity_poly.type
_entity_poly.pdbx_seq_one_letter_code
_entity_poly.pdbx_strand_id
1 'polypeptide(L)'
;MPRLDDDTVRGLAVAERVCVRPIMSKLTDTLTGDTRTVLIPCGSTREAVCPSCADRARRLRMQQCREGWHLTVEPLINTNDDDDTQDDTGPEDDDTDTDGDGDDSGSRRVRSTRRRDDADDLPRPPKQHTTLGREFDTPDGKTYRPSMFLTLTMPSYGRVTREGVPVDPGSYDYHRAALDALHFPKVVDRFWQNMRRATGVPVQYFAAVEPQRRLAPHLHAAVRGTFPRALIRQVVAATYHQVWWPRHDEPVYVDRVPVWDEQTAGYRDPDTGQVLPTWDDALDQLDAEVDPEPAHVVRFGTQIDMQGILVGTPAADRRVGYLTKYLTKNISDDPNDDEPSAARRAHIDRIAEEVRWLPCSPTCANWLRYGIQPKNARAGLAPGLCRSKAHDRDHLGLGGRRVLVSRKWTGKTLTEHKADRAAVVRTVLADAGVEMDDHGEFSATATRPDGQPRYHWSTVKPGDTDAPSYLRLIAHAITRRQAWREQYEAAKNRAGPPTPDLSATVPQAAPAA
;
A
#
# COMPACT_ATOMS: atom_id res chain seq x y z
N MET A 1 13.19 -16.85 41.99
CA MET A 1 13.12 -15.77 40.98
C MET A 1 11.86 -15.96 40.17
N PRO A 2 11.05 -14.92 39.91
CA PRO A 2 9.89 -15.06 39.04
C PRO A 2 10.35 -15.48 37.65
N ARG A 3 9.71 -16.50 37.09
CA ARG A 3 9.93 -16.95 35.71
C ARG A 3 9.32 -15.88 34.80
N LEU A 4 10.10 -15.31 33.88
CA LEU A 4 9.55 -14.52 32.79
C LEU A 4 8.76 -15.47 31.89
N ASP A 5 7.43 -15.37 31.92
CA ASP A 5 6.59 -16.03 30.92
C ASP A 5 6.58 -15.21 29.62
N ASP A 6 6.30 -15.90 28.51
CA ASP A 6 6.38 -15.31 27.16
C ASP A 6 5.32 -14.21 26.96
N ASP A 7 4.11 -14.41 27.49
CA ASP A 7 3.00 -13.47 27.37
C ASP A 7 3.27 -12.15 28.09
N THR A 8 3.87 -12.19 29.29
CA THR A 8 4.24 -11.00 30.06
C THR A 8 5.32 -10.20 29.35
N VAL A 9 6.37 -10.86 28.85
CA VAL A 9 7.45 -10.19 28.10
C VAL A 9 6.91 -9.60 26.80
N ARG A 10 6.02 -10.33 26.11
CA ARG A 10 5.35 -9.85 24.89
C ARG A 10 4.44 -8.65 25.19
N GLY A 11 3.64 -8.70 26.25
CA GLY A 11 2.77 -7.60 26.68
C GLY A 11 3.58 -6.35 27.03
N LEU A 12 4.67 -6.51 27.78
CA LEU A 12 5.58 -5.40 28.11
C LEU A 12 6.28 -4.84 26.86
N ALA A 13 6.71 -5.70 25.93
CA ALA A 13 7.28 -5.27 24.66
C ALA A 13 6.29 -4.41 23.86
N VAL A 14 5.01 -4.78 23.82
CA VAL A 14 3.95 -3.96 23.19
C VAL A 14 3.81 -2.62 23.90
N ALA A 15 3.68 -2.63 25.24
CA ALA A 15 3.54 -1.40 26.04
C ALA A 15 4.71 -0.42 25.83
N GLU A 16 5.92 -0.95 25.70
CA GLU A 16 7.15 -0.18 25.50
C GLU A 16 7.49 0.09 24.02
N ARG A 17 6.63 -0.34 23.09
CA ARG A 17 6.80 -0.20 21.63
C ARG A 17 8.08 -0.87 21.10
N VAL A 18 8.46 -1.99 21.71
CA VAL A 18 9.51 -2.91 21.26
C VAL A 18 8.92 -3.98 20.34
N CYS A 19 9.67 -4.38 19.31
CA CYS A 19 9.23 -5.41 18.38
C CYS A 19 9.02 -6.74 19.11
N VAL A 20 7.85 -7.36 18.96
CA VAL A 20 7.51 -8.66 19.59
C VAL A 20 8.03 -9.87 18.83
N ARG A 21 8.54 -9.67 17.60
CA ARG A 21 9.05 -10.73 16.72
C ARG A 21 10.32 -10.33 15.97
N PRO A 22 11.34 -9.79 16.64
CA PRO A 22 12.53 -9.30 15.97
C PRO A 22 13.26 -10.44 15.24
N ILE A 23 13.91 -10.08 14.15
CA ILE A 23 14.87 -10.95 13.47
C ILE A 23 16.14 -10.93 14.31
N MET A 24 16.60 -12.11 14.72
CA MET A 24 17.87 -12.27 15.42
C MET A 24 18.98 -12.38 14.39
N SER A 25 19.95 -11.47 14.45
CA SER A 25 21.15 -11.53 13.62
C SER A 25 22.38 -11.60 14.50
N LYS A 26 23.28 -12.52 14.16
CA LYS A 26 24.60 -12.61 14.75
C LYS A 26 25.51 -11.64 14.03
N LEU A 27 26.06 -10.71 14.80
CA LEU A 27 27.07 -9.76 14.38
C LEU A 27 28.42 -10.27 14.86
N THR A 28 29.38 -10.38 13.93
CA THR A 28 30.78 -10.65 14.22
C THR A 28 31.60 -9.42 13.86
N ASP A 29 32.26 -8.79 14.84
CA ASP A 29 33.32 -7.81 14.57
C ASP A 29 34.53 -8.59 14.08
N THR A 30 34.85 -8.40 12.82
CA THR A 30 35.90 -9.16 12.16
C THR A 30 37.28 -8.67 12.64
N LEU A 31 37.41 -7.44 13.16
CA LEU A 31 38.67 -6.90 13.68
C LEU A 31 39.05 -7.53 15.03
N THR A 32 38.08 -7.69 15.94
CA THR A 32 38.31 -8.22 17.30
C THR A 32 37.99 -9.70 17.42
N GLY A 33 37.17 -10.24 16.52
CA GLY A 33 36.60 -11.58 16.61
C GLY A 33 35.35 -11.68 17.50
N ASP A 34 34.93 -10.57 18.13
CA ASP A 34 33.79 -10.58 19.05
C ASP A 34 32.49 -10.86 18.31
N THR A 35 31.65 -11.69 18.94
CA THR A 35 30.32 -12.00 18.40
C THR A 35 29.23 -11.59 19.37
N ARG A 36 28.16 -11.00 18.85
CA ARG A 36 26.98 -10.65 19.63
C ARG A 36 25.70 -10.86 18.82
N THR A 37 24.60 -11.12 19.50
CA THR A 37 23.28 -11.20 18.86
C THR A 37 22.60 -9.84 18.94
N VAL A 38 22.15 -9.34 17.80
CA VAL A 38 21.43 -8.07 17.65
C VAL A 38 19.99 -8.36 17.22
N LEU A 39 19.05 -7.67 17.83
CA LEU A 39 17.63 -7.74 17.49
C LEU A 39 17.28 -6.67 16.45
N ILE A 40 16.86 -7.10 15.26
CA ILE A 40 16.39 -6.23 14.19
C ILE A 40 14.85 -6.23 14.19
N PRO A 41 14.17 -5.07 14.25
CA PRO A 41 12.72 -5.01 14.19
C PRO A 41 12.18 -5.67 12.92
N CYS A 42 11.09 -6.44 13.01
CA CYS A 42 10.55 -7.21 11.89
C CYS A 42 9.98 -6.37 10.73
N GLY A 43 9.73 -5.07 10.95
CA GLY A 43 9.19 -4.18 9.92
C GLY A 43 7.74 -4.45 9.50
N SER A 44 7.04 -5.40 10.14
CA SER A 44 5.63 -5.67 9.81
C SER A 44 4.77 -4.42 9.98
N THR A 45 3.95 -4.15 8.96
CA THR A 45 2.95 -3.08 9.00
C THR A 45 1.62 -3.55 9.58
N ARG A 46 1.38 -4.86 9.76
CA ARG A 46 0.13 -5.42 10.28
C ARG A 46 0.14 -5.45 11.81
N GLU A 47 -0.86 -4.83 12.43
CA GLU A 47 -0.99 -4.74 13.88
C GLU A 47 -1.16 -6.11 14.55
N ALA A 48 -2.00 -6.97 13.98
CA ALA A 48 -2.17 -8.36 14.42
C ALA A 48 -0.85 -9.18 14.44
N VAL A 49 0.10 -8.81 13.56
CA VAL A 49 1.40 -9.48 13.43
C VAL A 49 2.43 -8.90 14.41
N CYS A 50 2.52 -7.56 14.51
CA CYS A 50 3.42 -6.86 15.43
C CYS A 50 2.94 -5.42 15.67
N PRO A 51 2.21 -5.16 16.79
CA PRO A 51 1.65 -3.83 17.07
C PRO A 51 2.70 -2.72 17.12
N SER A 52 3.87 -2.99 17.73
CA SER A 52 4.95 -2.02 17.88
C SER A 52 5.58 -1.58 16.55
N CYS A 53 5.76 -2.51 15.60
CA CYS A 53 6.30 -2.17 14.28
C CYS A 53 5.23 -1.49 13.40
N ALA A 54 3.98 -1.93 13.51
CA ALA A 54 2.85 -1.32 12.83
C ALA A 54 2.63 0.14 13.26
N ASP A 55 2.66 0.44 14.56
CA ASP A 55 2.59 1.82 15.10
C ASP A 55 3.75 2.68 14.59
N ARG A 56 4.98 2.13 14.55
CA ARG A 56 6.15 2.84 14.01
C ARG A 56 5.96 3.19 12.53
N ALA A 57 5.51 2.24 11.72
CA ALA A 57 5.22 2.45 10.30
C ALA A 57 4.09 3.47 10.10
N ARG A 58 3.03 3.39 10.91
CA ARG A 58 1.92 4.33 10.91
C ARG A 58 2.38 5.75 11.20
N ARG A 59 3.18 5.97 12.25
CA ARG A 59 3.71 7.30 12.60
C ARG A 59 4.59 7.89 11.49
N LEU A 60 5.42 7.06 10.86
CA LEU A 60 6.24 7.48 9.72
C LEU A 60 5.36 7.95 8.55
N ARG A 61 4.29 7.21 8.23
CA ARG A 61 3.34 7.60 7.20
C ARG A 61 2.51 8.83 7.58
N MET A 62 2.18 9.03 8.86
CA MET A 62 1.50 10.25 9.33
C MET A 62 2.38 11.49 9.08
N GLN A 63 3.67 11.38 9.36
CA GLN A 63 4.62 12.46 9.06
C GLN A 63 4.70 12.74 7.56
N GLN A 64 4.91 11.71 6.73
CA GLN A 64 4.93 11.86 5.28
C GLN A 64 3.65 12.53 4.75
N CYS A 65 2.48 12.11 5.25
CA CYS A 65 1.20 12.70 4.89
C CYS A 65 1.15 14.20 5.27
N ARG A 66 1.55 14.56 6.50
CA ARG A 66 1.58 15.96 6.95
C ARG A 66 2.52 16.83 6.15
N GLU A 67 3.74 16.37 5.92
CA GLU A 67 4.77 17.15 5.23
C GLU A 67 4.36 17.50 3.80
N GLY A 68 3.64 16.62 3.10
CA GLY A 68 3.28 16.87 1.70
C GLY A 68 1.93 17.57 1.47
N TRP A 69 1.00 17.59 2.43
CA TRP A 69 -0.39 17.97 2.11
C TRP A 69 -0.60 19.45 1.81
N HIS A 70 0.08 20.31 2.55
CA HIS A 70 -0.08 21.76 2.46
C HIS A 70 1.24 22.47 2.12
N LEU A 71 2.08 21.84 1.29
CA LEU A 71 3.33 22.45 0.83
C LEU A 71 3.06 23.84 0.22
N THR A 72 3.93 24.78 0.58
CA THR A 72 3.99 26.15 0.06
C THR A 72 5.16 26.35 -0.91
N VAL A 73 6.08 25.39 -0.96
CA VAL A 73 7.25 25.37 -1.82
C VAL A 73 7.25 24.05 -2.59
N GLU A 74 7.65 24.08 -3.86
CA GLU A 74 7.79 22.86 -4.65
C GLU A 74 8.75 21.89 -3.96
N PRO A 75 8.40 20.60 -3.86
CA PRO A 75 9.33 19.61 -3.33
C PRO A 75 10.54 19.51 -4.26
N LEU A 76 11.73 19.40 -3.68
CA LEU A 76 12.93 19.06 -4.43
C LEU A 76 12.79 17.63 -4.94
N ILE A 77 12.85 17.45 -6.25
CA ILE A 77 12.79 16.15 -6.91
C ILE A 77 14.22 15.81 -7.33
N ASN A 78 14.71 14.63 -6.96
CA ASN A 78 15.98 14.15 -7.50
C ASN A 78 15.78 13.88 -9.01
N THR A 79 16.54 14.59 -9.84
CA THR A 79 16.40 14.69 -11.32
C THR A 79 16.63 13.38 -12.10
N ASN A 80 16.85 12.25 -11.41
CA ASN A 80 16.94 10.94 -12.06
C ASN A 80 15.55 10.34 -12.39
N ASP A 81 14.47 10.95 -11.91
CA ASP A 81 13.08 10.48 -12.05
C ASP A 81 12.21 11.38 -12.98
N ASP A 82 12.82 12.23 -13.80
CA ASP A 82 12.16 13.29 -14.60
C ASP A 82 11.31 12.80 -15.80
N ASP A 83 10.88 11.54 -15.83
CA ASP A 83 9.90 11.09 -16.81
C ASP A 83 8.47 11.33 -16.29
N ASP A 84 7.92 12.51 -16.62
CA ASP A 84 6.51 12.90 -16.39
C ASP A 84 5.49 11.96 -17.08
N THR A 85 5.95 10.93 -17.80
CA THR A 85 5.16 9.87 -18.45
C THR A 85 5.15 8.52 -17.74
N GLN A 86 5.91 8.32 -16.66
CA GLN A 86 5.82 7.09 -15.88
C GLN A 86 4.72 7.18 -14.82
N ASP A 87 3.66 6.39 -15.02
CA ASP A 87 2.55 6.18 -14.08
C ASP A 87 3.08 6.01 -12.65
N ASP A 88 2.43 6.61 -11.65
CA ASP A 88 2.75 6.51 -10.21
C ASP A 88 2.59 5.08 -9.63
N THR A 89 2.85 4.03 -10.42
CA THR A 89 2.99 2.66 -9.96
C THR A 89 4.31 2.55 -9.17
N GLY A 90 4.23 2.64 -7.84
CA GLY A 90 5.30 2.06 -7.03
C GLY A 90 5.35 0.54 -7.29
N PRO A 91 6.49 -0.16 -7.07
CA PRO A 91 6.81 -1.46 -7.65
C PRO A 91 5.56 -2.29 -7.88
N GLU A 92 5.21 -2.42 -9.15
CA GLU A 92 4.30 -3.44 -9.62
C GLU A 92 4.74 -4.74 -8.95
N ASP A 93 3.79 -5.41 -8.29
CA ASP A 93 3.90 -6.86 -8.21
C ASP A 93 3.82 -7.32 -9.68
N ASP A 94 4.96 -7.36 -10.36
CA ASP A 94 5.31 -8.14 -11.55
C ASP A 94 4.15 -8.52 -12.49
N ASP A 95 3.36 -7.53 -12.92
CA ASP A 95 2.29 -7.66 -13.92
C ASP A 95 2.26 -6.43 -14.85
N THR A 96 3.35 -5.66 -14.90
CA THR A 96 3.72 -4.98 -16.14
C THR A 96 4.59 -5.91 -16.95
N ASP A 97 4.27 -5.98 -18.24
CA ASP A 97 5.02 -6.66 -19.27
C ASP A 97 6.49 -6.18 -19.27
N THR A 98 7.31 -6.76 -18.40
CA THR A 98 8.75 -6.82 -18.57
C THR A 98 8.97 -8.09 -19.36
N ASP A 99 9.03 -7.91 -20.68
CA ASP A 99 9.48 -8.94 -21.61
C ASP A 99 10.82 -9.48 -21.07
N GLY A 100 10.78 -10.66 -20.47
CA GLY A 100 11.99 -11.41 -20.23
C GLY A 100 12.54 -11.75 -21.60
N ASP A 101 13.78 -11.35 -21.87
CA ASP A 101 14.57 -11.64 -23.08
C ASP A 101 14.57 -13.13 -23.42
N GLY A 102 13.47 -13.58 -24.02
CA GLY A 102 13.32 -14.78 -24.81
C GLY A 102 12.97 -14.29 -26.20
N ASP A 103 13.90 -14.51 -27.11
CA ASP A 103 13.86 -14.15 -28.53
C ASP A 103 12.60 -14.72 -29.21
N ASP A 104 11.47 -14.00 -29.10
CA ASP A 104 10.29 -14.24 -29.91
C ASP A 104 9.81 -12.91 -30.53
N SER A 105 9.84 -12.89 -31.86
CA SER A 105 9.61 -11.76 -32.76
C SER A 105 8.15 -11.27 -32.83
N GLY A 106 7.41 -11.30 -31.72
CA GLY A 106 6.02 -10.88 -31.64
C GLY A 106 5.87 -9.36 -31.45
N SER A 107 5.24 -8.68 -32.41
CA SER A 107 4.81 -7.28 -32.23
C SER A 107 3.91 -7.15 -30.98
N ARG A 108 4.22 -6.21 -30.08
CA ARG A 108 3.42 -5.87 -28.89
C ARG A 108 1.91 -5.84 -29.24
N ARG A 109 1.10 -6.68 -28.58
CA ARG A 109 -0.36 -6.73 -28.78
C ARG A 109 -0.99 -5.40 -28.32
N VAL A 110 -1.32 -4.53 -29.27
CA VAL A 110 -2.01 -3.25 -29.00
C VAL A 110 -3.48 -3.39 -29.38
N ARG A 111 -4.33 -3.74 -28.40
CA ARG A 111 -5.77 -3.74 -28.61
C ARG A 111 -6.31 -2.32 -28.54
N SER A 112 -6.96 -1.87 -29.62
CA SER A 112 -7.73 -0.63 -29.61
C SER A 112 -8.95 -0.82 -28.70
N THR A 113 -8.83 -0.46 -27.42
CA THR A 113 -9.96 -0.46 -26.50
C THR A 113 -10.91 0.65 -26.93
N ARG A 114 -12.01 0.29 -27.60
CA ARG A 114 -13.02 1.25 -28.06
C ARG A 114 -13.40 2.18 -26.90
N ARG A 115 -13.18 3.48 -27.07
CA ARG A 115 -13.66 4.50 -26.11
C ARG A 115 -15.18 4.35 -26.08
N ARG A 116 -15.76 4.28 -24.88
CA ARG A 116 -17.22 4.21 -24.77
C ARG A 116 -17.79 5.58 -25.09
N ASP A 117 -18.82 5.62 -25.95
CA ASP A 117 -19.43 6.86 -26.42
C ASP A 117 -20.29 7.55 -25.34
N ASP A 118 -20.66 6.84 -24.28
CA ASP A 118 -21.46 7.33 -23.15
C ASP A 118 -20.62 7.99 -22.03
N ALA A 119 -19.30 8.02 -22.14
CA ALA A 119 -18.44 8.63 -21.13
C ALA A 119 -18.30 10.14 -21.35
N ASP A 120 -18.56 10.93 -20.30
CA ASP A 120 -18.45 12.39 -20.33
C ASP A 120 -17.10 12.87 -20.89
N ASP A 121 -17.13 13.89 -21.75
CA ASP A 121 -15.90 14.48 -22.25
C ASP A 121 -15.26 15.37 -21.20
N LEU A 122 -13.99 15.09 -20.89
CA LEU A 122 -13.23 15.81 -19.88
C LEU A 122 -12.49 16.99 -20.51
N PRO A 123 -12.45 18.16 -19.83
CA PRO A 123 -11.65 19.29 -20.31
C PRO A 123 -10.18 18.91 -20.43
N ARG A 124 -9.44 19.66 -21.25
CA ARG A 124 -8.00 19.46 -21.46
C ARG A 124 -7.27 20.81 -21.44
N PRO A 125 -7.19 21.48 -20.28
CA PRO A 125 -6.44 22.73 -20.17
C PRO A 125 -4.93 22.49 -20.39
N PRO A 126 -4.14 23.53 -20.66
CA PRO A 126 -2.69 23.43 -20.76
C PRO A 126 -2.06 22.83 -19.49
N LYS A 127 -0.98 22.06 -19.67
CA LYS A 127 -0.24 21.48 -18.55
C LYS A 127 0.46 22.57 -17.73
N GLN A 128 0.44 22.42 -16.42
CA GLN A 128 1.17 23.25 -15.46
C GLN A 128 2.36 22.48 -14.93
N HIS A 129 3.45 23.18 -14.62
CA HIS A 129 4.67 22.59 -14.04
C HIS A 129 4.73 22.69 -12.52
N THR A 130 3.67 23.19 -11.88
CA THR A 130 3.57 23.33 -10.42
C THR A 130 2.71 22.21 -9.83
N THR A 131 3.16 21.64 -8.71
CA THR A 131 2.36 20.70 -7.94
C THR A 131 1.53 21.38 -6.84
N LEU A 132 1.77 22.66 -6.59
CA LEU A 132 1.19 23.37 -5.45
C LEU A 132 -0.27 23.76 -5.69
N GLY A 133 -1.02 23.86 -4.58
CA GLY A 133 -2.40 24.34 -4.61
C GLY A 133 -2.51 25.82 -4.91
N ARG A 134 -3.67 26.25 -5.43
CA ARG A 134 -3.99 27.68 -5.61
C ARG A 134 -4.02 28.42 -4.27
N GLU A 135 -3.51 29.65 -4.28
CA GLU A 135 -3.64 30.60 -3.17
C GLU A 135 -4.90 31.45 -3.28
N PHE A 136 -5.43 31.83 -2.13
CA PHE A 136 -6.60 32.68 -2.00
C PHE A 136 -6.29 33.78 -0.99
N ASP A 137 -6.54 35.02 -1.38
CA ASP A 137 -6.42 36.17 -0.51
C ASP A 137 -7.78 36.51 0.09
N THR A 138 -7.80 36.71 1.41
CA THR A 138 -8.96 37.26 2.10
C THR A 138 -8.94 38.79 2.05
N PRO A 139 -10.11 39.45 2.15
CA PRO A 139 -10.18 40.91 2.33
C PRO A 139 -9.36 41.43 3.52
N ASP A 140 -9.16 40.59 4.55
CA ASP A 140 -8.36 40.91 5.75
C ASP A 140 -6.84 40.79 5.52
N GLY A 141 -6.38 40.60 4.27
CA GLY A 141 -4.97 40.53 3.89
C GLY A 141 -4.28 39.19 4.22
N LYS A 142 -5.04 38.15 4.61
CA LYS A 142 -4.49 36.80 4.84
C LYS A 142 -4.55 35.97 3.55
N THR A 143 -3.41 35.40 3.17
CA THR A 143 -3.31 34.42 2.09
C THR A 143 -3.39 33.01 2.65
N TYR A 144 -4.22 32.15 2.06
CA TYR A 144 -4.33 30.73 2.42
C TYR A 144 -4.25 29.84 1.18
N ARG A 145 -3.62 28.67 1.36
CA ARG A 145 -3.47 27.63 0.33
C ARG A 145 -4.25 26.37 0.79
N PRO A 146 -5.57 26.33 0.57
CA PRO A 146 -6.39 25.21 1.01
C PRO A 146 -6.06 23.97 0.19
N SER A 147 -6.13 22.82 0.85
CA SER A 147 -6.11 21.51 0.21
C SER A 147 -7.47 20.84 0.38
N MET A 148 -7.64 19.64 -0.18
CA MET A 148 -8.90 18.92 -0.05
C MET A 148 -8.74 17.50 0.48
N PHE A 149 -9.80 17.02 1.11
CA PHE A 149 -10.00 15.63 1.45
C PHE A 149 -11.13 15.07 0.58
N LEU A 150 -10.84 14.04 -0.20
CA LEU A 150 -11.73 13.41 -1.16
C LEU A 150 -12.04 11.99 -0.71
N THR A 151 -13.31 11.60 -0.78
CA THR A 151 -13.73 10.20 -0.66
C THR A 151 -14.46 9.76 -1.91
N LEU A 152 -13.97 8.69 -2.54
CA LEU A 152 -14.62 8.01 -3.66
C LEU A 152 -15.13 6.65 -3.20
N THR A 153 -16.33 6.30 -3.62
CA THR A 153 -17.03 5.10 -3.16
C THR A 153 -17.39 4.23 -4.34
N MET A 154 -17.37 2.90 -4.16
CA MET A 154 -17.92 1.97 -5.15
C MET A 154 -19.46 2.06 -5.21
N PRO A 155 -20.12 1.52 -6.26
CA PRO A 155 -21.58 1.43 -6.30
C PRO A 155 -22.14 0.51 -5.21
N SER A 156 -23.47 0.48 -5.11
CA SER A 156 -24.19 -0.48 -4.28
C SER A 156 -24.35 -1.81 -5.02
N TYR A 157 -24.27 -2.92 -4.30
CA TYR A 157 -24.50 -4.28 -4.81
C TYR A 157 -25.78 -4.91 -4.27
N GLY A 158 -26.55 -4.15 -3.47
CA GLY A 158 -27.74 -4.61 -2.79
C GLY A 158 -28.00 -3.78 -1.53
N ARG A 159 -29.21 -3.86 -0.99
CA ARG A 159 -29.55 -3.15 0.25
C ARG A 159 -28.82 -3.79 1.43
N VAL A 160 -28.22 -2.96 2.28
CA VAL A 160 -27.55 -3.41 3.51
C VAL A 160 -28.21 -2.84 4.76
N THR A 161 -28.05 -3.53 5.89
CA THR A 161 -28.45 -3.09 7.23
C THR A 161 -27.51 -1.97 7.72
N ARG A 162 -27.80 -1.41 8.91
CA ARG A 162 -26.93 -0.40 9.54
C ARG A 162 -25.52 -0.94 9.84
N GLU A 163 -25.41 -2.23 10.12
CA GLU A 163 -24.15 -2.94 10.31
C GLU A 163 -23.37 -3.09 9.00
N GLY A 164 -24.05 -3.00 7.84
CA GLY A 164 -23.44 -3.17 6.53
C GLY A 164 -23.53 -4.61 5.99
N VAL A 165 -24.34 -5.46 6.63
CA VAL A 165 -24.69 -6.81 6.13
C VAL A 165 -25.83 -6.69 5.12
N PRO A 166 -25.86 -7.47 4.03
CA PRO A 166 -27.00 -7.50 3.11
C PRO A 166 -28.31 -7.80 3.85
N VAL A 167 -29.36 -7.02 3.53
CA VAL A 167 -30.71 -7.27 4.05
C VAL A 167 -31.25 -8.60 3.51
N ASP A 168 -30.97 -8.88 2.24
CA ASP A 168 -31.19 -10.17 1.61
C ASP A 168 -29.87 -10.63 0.96
N PRO A 169 -29.16 -11.59 1.58
CA PRO A 169 -27.95 -12.15 1.00
C PRO A 169 -28.18 -12.88 -0.34
N GLY A 170 -29.37 -13.40 -0.60
CA GLY A 170 -29.67 -14.13 -1.84
C GLY A 170 -29.73 -13.21 -3.07
N SER A 171 -30.18 -11.97 -2.88
CA SER A 171 -30.27 -10.96 -3.95
C SER A 171 -29.07 -10.01 -4.01
N TYR A 172 -28.06 -10.18 -3.15
CA TYR A 172 -26.88 -9.32 -3.13
C TYR A 172 -25.89 -9.77 -4.21
N ASP A 173 -25.44 -8.83 -5.04
CA ASP A 173 -24.53 -9.10 -6.16
C ASP A 173 -23.08 -9.26 -5.67
N TYR A 174 -22.80 -10.40 -5.06
CA TYR A 174 -21.47 -10.73 -4.53
C TYR A 174 -20.42 -10.87 -5.65
N HIS A 175 -20.83 -11.37 -6.81
CA HIS A 175 -19.96 -11.56 -7.96
C HIS A 175 -19.41 -10.21 -8.44
N ARG A 176 -20.29 -9.24 -8.68
CA ARG A 176 -19.87 -7.88 -9.05
C ARG A 176 -19.08 -7.20 -7.95
N ALA A 177 -19.48 -7.37 -6.68
CA ALA A 177 -18.74 -6.81 -5.54
C ALA A 177 -17.28 -7.31 -5.50
N ALA A 178 -17.07 -8.60 -5.78
CA ALA A 178 -15.75 -9.22 -5.83
C ALA A 178 -14.92 -8.74 -7.03
N LEU A 179 -15.50 -8.72 -8.25
CA LEU A 179 -14.83 -8.20 -9.45
C LEU A 179 -14.44 -6.72 -9.32
N ASP A 180 -15.35 -5.90 -8.81
CA ASP A 180 -15.10 -4.50 -8.53
C ASP A 180 -13.96 -4.32 -7.52
N ALA A 181 -13.87 -5.19 -6.50
CA ALA A 181 -12.77 -5.14 -5.55
C ALA A 181 -11.43 -5.54 -6.15
N LEU A 182 -11.39 -6.62 -6.95
CA LEU A 182 -10.20 -7.10 -7.66
C LEU A 182 -9.61 -6.03 -8.60
N HIS A 183 -10.46 -5.22 -9.20
CA HIS A 183 -10.07 -4.22 -10.18
C HIS A 183 -10.14 -2.77 -9.66
N PHE A 184 -10.42 -2.59 -8.36
CA PHE A 184 -10.49 -1.27 -7.73
C PHE A 184 -9.22 -0.42 -7.91
N PRO A 185 -7.99 -0.96 -7.76
CA PRO A 185 -6.78 -0.16 -7.97
C PRO A 185 -6.72 0.45 -9.38
N LYS A 186 -7.14 -0.31 -10.39
CA LYS A 186 -7.11 0.13 -11.79
C LYS A 186 -8.05 1.31 -12.05
N VAL A 187 -9.23 1.35 -11.43
CA VAL A 187 -10.15 2.49 -11.58
C VAL A 187 -9.66 3.73 -10.79
N VAL A 188 -8.95 3.53 -9.67
CA VAL A 188 -8.29 4.61 -8.93
C VAL A 188 -7.15 5.23 -9.74
N ASP A 189 -6.33 4.44 -10.43
CA ASP A 189 -5.27 4.95 -11.29
C ASP A 189 -5.85 5.78 -12.44
N ARG A 190 -6.92 5.27 -13.08
CA ARG A 190 -7.66 6.01 -14.12
C ARG A 190 -8.27 7.30 -13.58
N PHE A 191 -8.74 7.33 -12.34
CA PHE A 191 -9.23 8.56 -11.72
C PHE A 191 -8.13 9.63 -11.62
N TRP A 192 -6.93 9.27 -11.14
CA TRP A 192 -5.85 10.23 -11.01
C TRP A 192 -5.32 10.71 -12.36
N GLN A 193 -5.24 9.82 -13.36
CA GLN A 193 -4.92 10.18 -14.74
C GLN A 193 -5.95 11.18 -15.30
N ASN A 194 -7.24 10.90 -15.12
CA ASN A 194 -8.32 11.79 -15.55
C ASN A 194 -8.31 13.13 -14.79
N MET A 195 -8.04 13.13 -13.49
CA MET A 195 -7.88 14.36 -12.70
C MET A 195 -6.74 15.24 -13.25
N ARG A 196 -5.57 14.65 -13.54
CA ARG A 196 -4.42 15.38 -14.11
C ARG A 196 -4.73 15.93 -15.49
N ARG A 197 -5.37 15.13 -16.34
CA ARG A 197 -5.81 15.54 -17.68
C ARG A 197 -6.84 16.67 -17.62
N ALA A 198 -7.83 16.57 -16.73
CA ALA A 198 -8.94 17.50 -16.62
C ALA A 198 -8.56 18.83 -15.95
N THR A 199 -7.57 18.82 -15.07
CA THR A 199 -7.10 20.01 -14.36
C THR A 199 -5.88 20.66 -15.01
N GLY A 200 -5.11 19.91 -15.80
CA GLY A 200 -3.79 20.33 -16.30
C GLY A 200 -2.72 20.37 -15.23
N VAL A 201 -3.04 20.02 -13.98
CA VAL A 201 -2.12 20.06 -12.83
C VAL A 201 -1.55 18.65 -12.60
N PRO A 202 -0.26 18.51 -12.29
CA PRO A 202 0.31 17.27 -11.77
C PRO A 202 -0.23 17.00 -10.35
N VAL A 203 -1.50 16.60 -10.24
CA VAL A 203 -2.22 16.38 -8.98
C VAL A 203 -1.45 15.42 -8.09
N GLN A 204 -1.14 15.89 -6.87
CA GLN A 204 -0.45 15.14 -5.83
C GLN A 204 -1.42 14.73 -4.73
N TYR A 205 -1.25 13.51 -4.23
CA TYR A 205 -2.15 12.95 -3.23
C TYR A 205 -1.44 11.98 -2.28
N PHE A 206 -2.01 11.86 -1.09
CA PHE A 206 -1.78 10.77 -0.15
C PHE A 206 -3.15 10.12 0.10
N ALA A 207 -3.30 8.87 -0.29
CA ALA A 207 -4.56 8.16 -0.23
C ALA A 207 -4.45 6.82 0.50
N ALA A 208 -5.59 6.36 1.00
CA ALA A 208 -5.75 5.07 1.60
C ALA A 208 -7.02 4.39 1.07
N VAL A 209 -6.93 3.08 0.85
CA VAL A 209 -8.05 2.22 0.51
C VAL A 209 -8.59 1.59 1.79
N GLU A 210 -9.88 1.76 2.01
CA GLU A 210 -10.58 1.30 3.21
C GLU A 210 -11.84 0.50 2.82
N PRO A 211 -12.17 -0.58 3.54
CA PRO A 211 -13.50 -1.18 3.44
C PRO A 211 -14.55 -0.23 4.00
N GLN A 212 -15.60 0.06 3.24
CA GLN A 212 -16.77 0.65 3.86
C GLN A 212 -17.42 -0.34 4.83
N ARG A 213 -18.41 0.12 5.61
CA ARG A 213 -19.29 -0.76 6.38
C ARG A 213 -19.84 -1.94 5.57
N ARG A 214 -20.06 -1.83 4.25
CA ARG A 214 -20.51 -2.95 3.40
C ARG A 214 -19.37 -3.75 2.74
N LEU A 215 -18.14 -3.59 3.21
CA LEU A 215 -16.90 -4.20 2.69
C LEU A 215 -16.47 -3.76 1.28
N ALA A 216 -17.31 -3.02 0.55
CA ALA A 216 -16.93 -2.41 -0.71
C ALA A 216 -15.74 -1.45 -0.55
N PRO A 217 -14.71 -1.50 -1.42
CA PRO A 217 -13.55 -0.63 -1.34
C PRO A 217 -13.86 0.85 -1.54
N HIS A 218 -13.32 1.70 -0.68
CA HIS A 218 -13.44 3.16 -0.76
C HIS A 218 -12.05 3.78 -0.78
N LEU A 219 -11.88 4.84 -1.57
CA LEU A 219 -10.66 5.64 -1.60
C LEU A 219 -10.88 6.87 -0.73
N HIS A 220 -10.01 7.08 0.25
CA HIS A 220 -9.88 8.34 0.95
C HIS A 220 -8.56 8.99 0.56
N ALA A 221 -8.56 10.26 0.17
CA ALA A 221 -7.38 10.95 -0.32
C ALA A 221 -7.26 12.35 0.27
N ALA A 222 -6.11 12.63 0.88
CA ALA A 222 -5.58 13.98 0.99
C ALA A 222 -5.04 14.38 -0.38
N VAL A 223 -5.57 15.46 -0.95
CA VAL A 223 -5.13 15.98 -2.25
C VAL A 223 -4.59 17.37 -2.05
N ARG A 224 -3.39 17.65 -2.58
CA ARG A 224 -2.77 18.98 -2.49
C ARG A 224 -3.54 19.95 -3.39
N GLY A 225 -3.96 21.08 -2.82
CA GLY A 225 -4.75 22.09 -3.51
C GLY A 225 -6.25 21.79 -3.55
N THR A 226 -6.99 22.67 -4.22
CA THR A 226 -8.44 22.59 -4.35
C THR A 226 -8.85 22.64 -5.82
N PHE A 227 -9.85 21.83 -6.16
CA PHE A 227 -10.41 21.77 -7.50
C PHE A 227 -11.92 22.00 -7.47
N PRO A 228 -12.53 22.55 -8.55
CA PRO A 228 -13.97 22.77 -8.60
C PRO A 228 -14.74 21.46 -8.38
N ARG A 229 -15.73 21.47 -7.47
CA ARG A 229 -16.54 20.28 -7.16
C ARG A 229 -17.28 19.74 -8.38
N ALA A 230 -17.72 20.62 -9.28
CA ALA A 230 -18.37 20.22 -10.54
C ALA A 230 -17.41 19.41 -11.42
N LEU A 231 -16.15 19.85 -11.53
CA LEU A 231 -15.12 19.15 -12.29
C LEU A 231 -14.82 17.77 -11.69
N ILE A 232 -14.69 17.66 -10.37
CA ILE A 232 -14.46 16.35 -9.71
C ILE A 232 -15.62 15.40 -9.99
N ARG A 233 -16.88 15.86 -9.90
CA ARG A 233 -18.05 15.02 -10.21
C ARG A 233 -18.03 14.53 -11.65
N GLN A 234 -17.70 15.41 -12.60
CA GLN A 234 -17.55 15.05 -14.01
C GLN A 234 -16.42 14.04 -14.22
N VAL A 235 -15.27 14.22 -13.57
CA VAL A 235 -14.16 13.26 -13.62
C VAL A 235 -14.57 11.91 -13.06
N VAL A 236 -15.26 11.86 -11.93
CA VAL A 236 -15.74 10.59 -11.35
C VAL A 236 -16.73 9.90 -12.29
N ALA A 237 -17.69 10.65 -12.86
CA ALA A 237 -18.67 10.11 -13.81
C ALA A 237 -18.02 9.56 -15.10
N ALA A 238 -16.99 10.24 -15.61
CA ALA A 238 -16.24 9.82 -16.78
C ALA A 238 -15.26 8.66 -16.52
N THR A 239 -14.95 8.35 -15.26
CA THR A 239 -13.90 7.37 -14.93
C THR A 239 -14.44 5.95 -14.89
N TYR A 240 -13.86 5.10 -15.73
CA TYR A 240 -14.13 3.67 -15.78
C TYR A 240 -12.87 2.88 -16.13
N HIS A 241 -12.87 1.59 -15.81
CA HIS A 241 -11.85 0.64 -16.28
C HIS A 241 -12.52 -0.56 -16.95
N GLN A 242 -12.12 -0.88 -18.18
CA GLN A 242 -12.60 -2.04 -18.93
C GLN A 242 -11.60 -3.19 -18.81
N VAL A 243 -12.09 -4.35 -18.41
CA VAL A 243 -11.30 -5.58 -18.25
C VAL A 243 -11.48 -6.41 -19.53
N TRP A 244 -10.56 -6.23 -20.47
CA TRP A 244 -10.53 -6.97 -21.74
C TRP A 244 -9.82 -8.31 -21.56
N TRP A 245 -10.43 -9.17 -20.76
CA TRP A 245 -9.98 -10.53 -20.50
C TRP A 245 -10.94 -11.54 -21.14
N PRO A 246 -10.52 -12.80 -21.30
CA PRO A 246 -11.43 -13.88 -21.65
C PRO A 246 -12.62 -13.94 -20.69
N ARG A 247 -13.74 -14.45 -21.19
CA ARG A 247 -14.97 -14.63 -20.41
C ARG A 247 -14.72 -15.58 -19.23
N HIS A 248 -15.24 -15.21 -18.06
CA HIS A 248 -15.03 -15.93 -16.79
C HIS A 248 -16.26 -15.80 -15.87
N ASP A 249 -17.42 -15.71 -16.49
CA ASP A 249 -18.74 -15.70 -15.87
C ASP A 249 -19.23 -17.12 -15.55
N GLU A 250 -18.94 -18.09 -16.42
CA GLU A 250 -19.34 -19.49 -16.23
C GLU A 250 -18.14 -20.42 -15.97
N PRO A 251 -18.06 -21.08 -14.80
CA PRO A 251 -16.98 -22.01 -14.52
C PRO A 251 -17.16 -23.33 -15.28
N VAL A 252 -16.12 -23.74 -16.00
CA VAL A 252 -16.08 -25.04 -16.71
C VAL A 252 -15.70 -26.17 -15.75
N TYR A 253 -14.81 -25.89 -14.80
CA TYR A 253 -14.23 -26.85 -13.87
C TYR A 253 -14.66 -26.57 -12.44
N VAL A 254 -15.64 -27.34 -11.94
CA VAL A 254 -16.17 -27.23 -10.57
C VAL A 254 -15.74 -28.43 -9.72
N ASP A 255 -16.21 -29.62 -10.08
CA ASP A 255 -15.95 -30.87 -9.33
C ASP A 255 -14.71 -31.64 -9.83
N ARG A 256 -14.14 -31.21 -10.95
CA ARG A 256 -12.95 -31.77 -11.59
C ARG A 256 -11.98 -30.64 -11.92
N VAL A 257 -10.69 -30.96 -12.03
CA VAL A 257 -9.63 -29.97 -12.26
C VAL A 257 -8.77 -30.37 -13.46
N PRO A 258 -8.30 -29.39 -14.26
CA PRO A 258 -7.33 -29.66 -15.33
C PRO A 258 -6.06 -30.31 -14.79
N VAL A 259 -5.44 -31.19 -15.59
CA VAL A 259 -4.25 -31.94 -15.20
C VAL A 259 -3.04 -31.43 -15.98
N TRP A 260 -1.91 -31.28 -15.30
CA TRP A 260 -0.64 -30.92 -15.95
C TRP A 260 -0.10 -32.09 -16.75
N ASP A 261 0.19 -31.85 -18.03
CA ASP A 261 0.92 -32.78 -18.89
C ASP A 261 2.37 -32.31 -19.03
N GLU A 262 3.31 -33.14 -18.58
CA GLU A 262 4.75 -32.89 -18.70
C GLU A 262 5.22 -32.89 -20.16
N GLN A 263 4.56 -33.62 -21.06
CA GLN A 263 4.99 -33.73 -22.45
C GLN A 263 4.73 -32.44 -23.23
N THR A 264 3.57 -31.82 -23.04
CA THR A 264 3.23 -30.53 -23.68
C THR A 264 3.52 -29.33 -22.81
N ALA A 265 4.01 -29.52 -21.58
CA ALA A 265 4.19 -28.48 -20.58
C ALA A 265 2.95 -27.57 -20.45
N GLY A 266 1.77 -28.19 -20.34
CA GLY A 266 0.49 -27.48 -20.32
C GLY A 266 -0.62 -28.27 -19.65
N TYR A 267 -1.73 -27.58 -19.34
CA TYR A 267 -2.90 -28.20 -18.73
C TYR A 267 -3.83 -28.80 -19.79
N ARG A 268 -4.39 -29.97 -19.46
CA ARG A 268 -5.37 -30.68 -20.26
C ARG A 268 -6.66 -30.88 -19.51
N ASP A 269 -7.75 -30.95 -20.28
CA ASP A 269 -9.02 -31.46 -19.78
C ASP A 269 -8.85 -32.94 -19.34
N PRO A 270 -9.27 -33.29 -18.11
CA PRO A 270 -9.03 -34.62 -17.54
C PRO A 270 -9.81 -35.75 -18.23
N ASP A 271 -10.91 -35.44 -18.91
CA ASP A 271 -11.81 -36.42 -19.49
C ASP A 271 -11.50 -36.69 -20.96
N THR A 272 -11.19 -35.63 -21.71
CA THR A 272 -10.92 -35.67 -23.16
C THR A 272 -9.43 -35.72 -23.50
N GLY A 273 -8.57 -35.33 -22.55
CA GLY A 273 -7.13 -35.18 -22.79
C GLY A 273 -6.76 -34.01 -23.71
N GLN A 274 -7.73 -33.17 -24.11
CA GLN A 274 -7.46 -32.01 -24.96
C GLN A 274 -6.67 -30.95 -24.18
N VAL A 275 -5.69 -30.34 -24.83
CA VAL A 275 -4.94 -29.21 -24.25
C VAL A 275 -5.87 -28.01 -24.16
N LEU A 276 -5.85 -27.34 -23.01
CA LEU A 276 -6.64 -26.12 -22.82
C LEU A 276 -6.06 -24.96 -23.65
N PRO A 277 -6.89 -24.04 -24.17
CA PRO A 277 -6.43 -22.80 -24.77
C PRO A 277 -5.46 -22.06 -23.85
N THR A 278 -4.37 -21.55 -24.42
CA THR A 278 -3.46 -20.66 -23.68
C THR A 278 -4.12 -19.31 -23.43
N TRP A 279 -3.51 -18.49 -22.57
CA TRP A 279 -3.95 -17.12 -22.33
C TRP A 279 -4.02 -16.31 -23.65
N ASP A 280 -3.00 -16.45 -24.50
CA ASP A 280 -2.93 -15.71 -25.75
C ASP A 280 -3.94 -16.24 -26.77
N ASP A 281 -4.15 -17.57 -26.86
CA ASP A 281 -5.21 -18.16 -27.70
C ASP A 281 -6.60 -17.64 -27.29
N ALA A 282 -6.86 -17.52 -25.99
CA ALA A 282 -8.12 -17.00 -25.48
C ALA A 282 -8.29 -15.50 -25.77
N LEU A 283 -7.21 -14.73 -25.78
CA LEU A 283 -7.24 -13.34 -26.21
C LEU A 283 -7.44 -13.21 -27.73
N ASP A 284 -6.83 -14.08 -28.53
CA ASP A 284 -7.04 -14.14 -29.99
C ASP A 284 -8.49 -14.48 -30.34
N GLN A 285 -9.10 -15.43 -29.62
CA GLN A 285 -10.51 -15.75 -29.77
C GLN A 285 -11.40 -14.54 -29.47
N LEU A 286 -11.11 -13.82 -28.38
CA LEU A 286 -11.82 -12.59 -28.03
C LEU A 286 -11.60 -11.47 -29.06
N ASP A 287 -10.41 -11.36 -29.65
CA ASP A 287 -10.14 -10.40 -30.74
C ASP A 287 -10.89 -10.75 -32.04
N ALA A 288 -11.19 -12.03 -32.25
CA ALA A 288 -11.90 -12.53 -33.43
C ALA A 288 -13.44 -12.45 -33.30
N GLU A 289 -13.98 -12.15 -32.12
CA GLU A 289 -15.43 -12.00 -31.89
C GLU A 289 -16.01 -10.83 -32.69
N VAL A 290 -17.27 -10.98 -33.12
CA VAL A 290 -18.02 -9.89 -33.74
C VAL A 290 -18.58 -8.99 -32.64
N ASP A 291 -18.01 -7.79 -32.51
CA ASP A 291 -18.31 -6.81 -31.45
C ASP A 291 -17.98 -7.32 -30.04
N PRO A 292 -16.68 -7.55 -29.73
CA PRO A 292 -16.27 -8.06 -28.43
C PRO A 292 -16.64 -7.07 -27.33
N GLU A 293 -17.10 -7.58 -26.19
CA GLU A 293 -17.34 -6.78 -24.99
C GLU A 293 -16.30 -7.10 -23.91
N PRO A 294 -15.96 -6.12 -23.04
CA PRO A 294 -15.10 -6.40 -21.90
C PRO A 294 -15.79 -7.37 -20.93
N ALA A 295 -15.01 -8.28 -20.35
CA ALA A 295 -15.51 -9.22 -19.35
C ALA A 295 -16.06 -8.52 -18.10
N HIS A 296 -15.52 -7.34 -17.75
CA HIS A 296 -16.04 -6.51 -16.67
C HIS A 296 -15.77 -5.03 -16.90
N VAL A 297 -16.64 -4.16 -16.36
CA VAL A 297 -16.42 -2.70 -16.35
C VAL A 297 -16.61 -2.14 -14.95
N VAL A 298 -15.53 -1.62 -14.39
CA VAL A 298 -15.50 -1.02 -13.04
C VAL A 298 -15.76 0.47 -13.13
N ARG A 299 -16.61 0.99 -12.24
CA ARG A 299 -16.89 2.43 -12.08
C ARG A 299 -17.08 2.79 -10.62
N PHE A 300 -16.88 4.06 -10.29
CA PHE A 300 -17.31 4.58 -8.98
C PHE A 300 -18.83 4.70 -8.90
N GLY A 301 -19.34 4.68 -7.67
CA GLY A 301 -20.71 5.06 -7.37
C GLY A 301 -20.91 6.58 -7.42
N THR A 302 -22.15 7.00 -7.25
CA THR A 302 -22.54 8.42 -7.29
C THR A 302 -22.20 9.19 -6.00
N GLN A 303 -21.90 8.48 -4.91
CA GLN A 303 -21.58 9.08 -3.62
C GLN A 303 -20.12 9.53 -3.58
N ILE A 304 -19.92 10.85 -3.46
CA ILE A 304 -18.61 11.51 -3.42
C ILE A 304 -18.63 12.51 -2.25
N ASP A 305 -17.65 12.44 -1.35
CA ASP A 305 -17.46 13.44 -0.29
C ASP A 305 -16.23 14.31 -0.59
N MET A 306 -16.39 15.63 -0.48
CA MET A 306 -15.38 16.63 -0.85
C MET A 306 -15.30 17.74 0.19
N GLN A 307 -14.23 17.73 0.97
CA GLN A 307 -14.03 18.66 2.08
C GLN A 307 -12.80 19.54 1.81
N GLY A 308 -12.95 20.84 2.04
CA GLY A 308 -11.81 21.77 2.08
C GLY A 308 -11.11 21.68 3.43
N ILE A 309 -9.79 21.57 3.44
CA ILE A 309 -8.97 21.43 4.64
C ILE A 309 -7.90 22.51 4.63
N LEU A 310 -7.76 23.20 5.77
CA LEU A 310 -6.71 24.18 6.00
C LEU A 310 -5.61 23.58 6.88
N VAL A 311 -4.37 23.99 6.61
CA VAL A 311 -3.18 23.62 7.38
C VAL A 311 -3.33 24.04 8.85
N GLY A 312 -2.76 23.27 9.76
CA GLY A 312 -2.76 23.57 11.20
C GLY A 312 -4.11 23.45 11.90
N THR A 313 -5.16 22.99 11.22
CA THR A 313 -6.48 22.79 11.84
C THR A 313 -6.61 21.39 12.47
N PRO A 314 -7.41 21.23 13.55
CA PRO A 314 -7.73 19.92 14.08
C PRO A 314 -8.36 18.97 13.05
N ALA A 315 -9.02 19.52 12.02
CA ALA A 315 -9.56 18.74 10.92
C ALA A 315 -8.44 18.07 10.09
N ALA A 316 -7.36 18.79 9.77
CA ALA A 316 -6.22 18.24 9.04
C ALA A 316 -5.59 17.06 9.81
N ASP A 317 -5.31 17.25 11.11
CA ASP A 317 -4.72 16.19 11.93
C ASP A 317 -5.61 14.94 12.06
N ARG A 318 -6.93 15.13 12.23
CA ARG A 318 -7.88 14.01 12.23
C ARG A 318 -7.85 13.23 10.92
N ARG A 319 -7.78 13.93 9.78
CA ARG A 319 -7.75 13.30 8.45
C ARG A 319 -6.43 12.57 8.18
N VAL A 320 -5.30 13.10 8.62
CA VAL A 320 -4.00 12.38 8.59
C VAL A 320 -4.08 11.10 9.42
N GLY A 321 -4.61 11.19 10.65
CA GLY A 321 -4.80 10.04 11.52
C GLY A 321 -5.72 8.97 10.90
N TYR A 322 -6.73 9.41 10.17
CA TYR A 322 -7.67 8.56 9.44
C TYR A 322 -7.02 7.85 8.25
N LEU A 323 -6.33 8.57 7.35
CA LEU A 323 -5.64 7.98 6.18
C LEU A 323 -4.62 6.91 6.57
N THR A 324 -4.01 7.06 7.75
CA THR A 324 -2.99 6.13 8.22
C THR A 324 -3.53 5.04 9.14
N LYS A 325 -4.83 5.09 9.51
CA LYS A 325 -5.48 4.06 10.35
C LYS A 325 -5.46 2.69 9.68
N TYR A 326 -5.74 2.63 8.38
CA TYR A 326 -5.89 1.36 7.65
C TYR A 326 -4.59 0.85 7.02
N LEU A 327 -3.47 1.52 7.28
CA LEU A 327 -2.16 0.95 6.99
C LEU A 327 -1.92 -0.34 7.78
N THR A 328 -2.50 -0.46 8.98
CA THR A 328 -2.16 -1.50 9.95
C THR A 328 -3.25 -2.55 10.20
N LYS A 329 -4.49 -2.26 9.79
CA LYS A 329 -5.68 -3.11 9.98
C LYS A 329 -5.95 -4.02 8.77
N ASN A 330 -6.77 -5.06 8.94
CA ASN A 330 -7.28 -5.86 7.83
C ASN A 330 -8.52 -5.21 7.20
N ILE A 331 -8.88 -5.62 5.99
CA ILE A 331 -10.10 -5.15 5.33
C ILE A 331 -11.34 -5.86 5.92
N SER A 332 -11.14 -7.08 6.41
CA SER A 332 -12.15 -7.89 7.08
C SER A 332 -12.46 -7.45 8.51
N ASP A 333 -11.60 -6.62 9.14
CA ASP A 333 -11.78 -6.20 10.53
C ASP A 333 -12.97 -5.24 10.68
N ASP A 334 -13.65 -5.29 11.83
CA ASP A 334 -14.70 -4.32 12.13
C ASP A 334 -14.10 -2.90 12.28
N PRO A 335 -14.70 -1.85 11.68
CA PRO A 335 -14.19 -0.49 11.80
C PRO A 335 -14.03 0.04 13.24
N ASN A 336 -14.80 -0.51 14.18
CA ASN A 336 -14.83 -0.17 15.60
C ASN A 336 -14.03 -1.14 16.48
N ASP A 337 -13.37 -2.14 15.92
CA ASP A 337 -12.62 -3.18 16.63
C ASP A 337 -13.49 -4.08 17.54
N ASP A 338 -14.80 -4.15 17.28
CA ASP A 338 -15.73 -5.07 17.94
C ASP A 338 -15.68 -6.48 17.31
N GLU A 339 -16.07 -7.51 18.07
CA GLU A 339 -16.23 -8.85 17.49
C GLU A 339 -17.38 -8.85 16.48
N PRO A 340 -17.14 -9.24 15.21
CA PRO A 340 -18.17 -9.18 14.18
C PRO A 340 -19.30 -10.16 14.48
N SER A 341 -20.55 -9.71 14.29
CA SER A 341 -21.72 -10.57 14.43
C SER A 341 -21.63 -11.80 13.51
N ALA A 342 -22.40 -12.85 13.81
CA ALA A 342 -22.47 -14.03 12.94
C ALA A 342 -22.91 -13.67 11.51
N ALA A 343 -23.84 -12.72 11.36
CA ALA A 343 -24.30 -12.26 10.05
C ALA A 343 -23.21 -11.49 9.29
N ARG A 344 -22.41 -10.68 10.00
CA ARG A 344 -21.25 -9.98 9.44
C ARG A 344 -20.16 -10.96 9.01
N ARG A 345 -19.84 -11.96 9.82
CA ARG A 345 -18.89 -13.02 9.45
C ARG A 345 -19.34 -13.78 8.22
N ALA A 346 -20.61 -14.18 8.14
CA ALA A 346 -21.17 -14.84 6.96
C ALA A 346 -21.08 -13.97 5.69
N HIS A 347 -21.29 -12.65 5.83
CA HIS A 347 -21.12 -11.71 4.70
C HIS A 347 -19.66 -11.62 4.23
N ILE A 348 -18.71 -11.54 5.16
CA ILE A 348 -17.27 -11.56 4.86
C ILE A 348 -16.90 -12.87 4.15
N ASP A 349 -17.35 -14.00 4.69
CA ASP A 349 -17.06 -15.33 4.14
C ASP A 349 -17.65 -15.50 2.74
N ARG A 350 -18.84 -14.95 2.49
CA ARG A 350 -19.46 -14.99 1.16
C ARG A 350 -18.69 -14.18 0.11
N ILE A 351 -18.17 -13.00 0.46
CA ILE A 351 -17.28 -12.23 -0.45
C ILE A 351 -15.96 -12.98 -0.65
N ALA A 352 -15.36 -13.49 0.43
CA ALA A 352 -14.11 -14.23 0.36
C ALA A 352 -14.23 -15.47 -0.55
N GLU A 353 -15.37 -16.17 -0.48
CA GLU A 353 -15.65 -17.31 -1.34
C GLU A 353 -15.76 -16.92 -2.82
N GLU A 354 -16.45 -15.82 -3.16
CA GLU A 354 -16.48 -15.34 -4.56
C GLU A 354 -15.07 -14.96 -5.05
N VAL A 355 -14.35 -14.14 -4.26
CA VAL A 355 -13.01 -13.68 -4.62
C VAL A 355 -12.04 -14.84 -4.78
N ARG A 356 -12.18 -15.92 -4.00
CA ARG A 356 -11.32 -17.11 -4.07
C ARG A 356 -11.27 -17.71 -5.48
N TRP A 357 -12.38 -17.68 -6.22
CA TRP A 357 -12.52 -18.37 -7.50
C TRP A 357 -12.37 -17.47 -8.73
N LEU A 358 -12.54 -16.16 -8.59
CA LEU A 358 -12.41 -15.23 -9.70
C LEU A 358 -10.94 -14.98 -10.06
N PRO A 359 -10.57 -14.80 -11.34
CA PRO A 359 -9.19 -14.46 -11.71
C PRO A 359 -8.80 -13.05 -11.27
N CYS A 360 -7.64 -12.88 -10.61
CA CYS A 360 -7.15 -11.56 -10.18
C CYS A 360 -6.17 -10.90 -11.16
N SER A 361 -5.55 -11.67 -12.05
CA SER A 361 -4.51 -11.27 -13.01
C SER A 361 -4.42 -12.27 -14.17
N PRO A 362 -3.73 -11.96 -15.28
CA PRO A 362 -3.47 -12.91 -16.37
C PRO A 362 -2.75 -14.18 -15.92
N THR A 363 -1.90 -14.08 -14.90
CA THR A 363 -1.11 -15.17 -14.33
C THR A 363 -1.87 -15.99 -13.26
N CYS A 364 -3.12 -15.62 -12.96
CA CYS A 364 -3.88 -16.22 -11.87
C CYS A 364 -4.28 -17.67 -12.16
N ALA A 365 -3.98 -18.59 -11.23
CA ALA A 365 -4.35 -20.00 -11.33
C ALA A 365 -5.85 -20.27 -11.54
N ASN A 366 -6.71 -19.30 -11.20
CA ASN A 366 -8.16 -19.42 -11.37
C ASN A 366 -8.60 -19.46 -12.83
N TRP A 367 -7.76 -19.06 -13.80
CA TRP A 367 -8.07 -19.25 -15.22
C TRP A 367 -8.35 -20.72 -15.58
N LEU A 368 -7.70 -21.66 -14.88
CA LEU A 368 -7.95 -23.09 -15.04
C LEU A 368 -9.40 -23.48 -14.71
N ARG A 369 -10.09 -22.72 -13.85
CA ARG A 369 -11.51 -22.91 -13.54
C ARG A 369 -12.39 -22.66 -14.76
N TYR A 370 -11.95 -21.74 -15.62
CA TYR A 370 -12.65 -21.27 -16.82
C TYR A 370 -12.11 -21.93 -18.09
N GLY A 371 -11.30 -22.98 -17.95
CA GLY A 371 -10.75 -23.74 -19.07
C GLY A 371 -9.69 -23.01 -19.89
N ILE A 372 -9.00 -22.05 -19.28
CA ILE A 372 -7.92 -21.29 -19.90
C ILE A 372 -6.64 -21.51 -19.09
N GLN A 373 -5.53 -21.72 -19.78
CA GLN A 373 -4.23 -21.75 -19.10
C GLN A 373 -3.82 -20.31 -18.76
N PRO A 374 -3.44 -20.01 -17.52
CA PRO A 374 -2.95 -18.67 -17.16
C PRO A 374 -1.67 -18.32 -17.93
N LYS A 375 -1.41 -17.02 -18.10
CA LYS A 375 -0.12 -16.54 -18.64
C LYS A 375 1.01 -17.12 -17.79
N ASN A 376 2.06 -17.64 -18.43
CA ASN A 376 3.19 -18.32 -17.78
C ASN A 376 2.76 -19.53 -16.91
N ALA A 377 1.85 -20.36 -17.43
CA ALA A 377 1.39 -21.58 -16.78
C ALA A 377 2.57 -22.51 -16.43
N ARG A 378 2.49 -23.12 -15.24
CA ARG A 378 3.47 -24.10 -14.75
C ARG A 378 2.77 -25.18 -13.95
N ALA A 379 3.46 -26.30 -13.71
CA ALA A 379 2.96 -27.36 -12.86
C ALA A 379 2.58 -26.88 -11.45
N GLY A 380 1.53 -27.48 -10.87
CA GLY A 380 1.09 -27.24 -9.50
C GLY A 380 0.19 -26.02 -9.29
N LEU A 381 -0.29 -25.39 -10.36
CA LEU A 381 -1.39 -24.41 -10.28
C LEU A 381 -2.71 -25.15 -10.17
N ALA A 382 -3.62 -24.61 -9.37
CA ALA A 382 -4.96 -25.17 -9.20
C ALA A 382 -5.98 -24.04 -8.94
N PRO A 383 -7.21 -24.17 -9.48
CA PRO A 383 -8.31 -23.28 -9.13
C PRO A 383 -8.49 -23.10 -7.61
N GLY A 384 -8.72 -21.87 -7.17
CA GLY A 384 -8.96 -21.52 -5.78
C GLY A 384 -7.72 -21.49 -4.89
N LEU A 385 -6.52 -21.73 -5.44
CA LEU A 385 -5.24 -21.76 -4.72
C LEU A 385 -4.22 -20.75 -5.25
N CYS A 386 -4.67 -19.65 -5.87
CA CYS A 386 -3.80 -18.57 -6.26
C CYS A 386 -3.15 -17.91 -5.02
N ARG A 387 -1.85 -17.63 -5.11
CA ARG A 387 -1.03 -17.07 -4.00
C ARG A 387 -1.18 -15.56 -3.81
N SER A 388 -1.88 -14.88 -4.72
CA SER A 388 -2.10 -13.44 -4.60
C SER A 388 -2.84 -13.11 -3.31
N LYS A 389 -2.40 -12.05 -2.63
CA LYS A 389 -3.09 -11.53 -1.44
C LYS A 389 -4.52 -11.13 -1.73
N ALA A 390 -4.88 -10.85 -2.99
CA ALA A 390 -6.26 -10.56 -3.38
C ALA A 390 -7.24 -11.64 -2.92
N HIS A 391 -6.82 -12.92 -2.94
CA HIS A 391 -7.65 -14.07 -2.54
C HIS A 391 -7.62 -14.37 -1.04
N ASP A 392 -6.84 -13.62 -0.25
CA ASP A 392 -6.85 -13.75 1.19
C ASP A 392 -8.15 -13.15 1.75
N ARG A 393 -8.78 -13.88 2.68
CA ARG A 393 -9.98 -13.44 3.42
C ARG A 393 -9.76 -12.09 4.10
N ASP A 394 -8.53 -11.75 4.48
CA ASP A 394 -8.19 -10.46 5.11
C ASP A 394 -8.11 -9.27 4.14
N HIS A 395 -8.16 -9.55 2.84
CA HIS A 395 -7.98 -8.58 1.76
C HIS A 395 -9.21 -8.45 0.84
N LEU A 396 -10.07 -9.48 0.76
CA LEU A 396 -11.37 -9.43 0.06
C LEU A 396 -11.28 -8.80 -1.35
N GLY A 397 -10.29 -9.22 -2.15
CA GLY A 397 -10.07 -8.75 -3.52
C GLY A 397 -9.02 -7.66 -3.66
N LEU A 398 -8.65 -6.96 -2.58
CA LEU A 398 -7.64 -5.90 -2.63
C LEU A 398 -6.22 -6.45 -2.43
N GLY A 399 -5.64 -6.97 -3.51
CA GLY A 399 -4.27 -7.51 -3.50
C GLY A 399 -3.14 -6.47 -3.46
N GLY A 400 -3.42 -5.25 -3.93
CA GLY A 400 -2.43 -4.18 -4.05
C GLY A 400 -2.16 -3.37 -2.77
N ARG A 401 -1.41 -2.28 -2.92
CA ARG A 401 -1.08 -1.37 -1.81
C ARG A 401 -2.31 -0.65 -1.31
N ARG A 402 -2.49 -0.63 0.01
CA ARG A 402 -3.60 0.08 0.66
C ARG A 402 -3.31 1.55 0.92
N VAL A 403 -2.05 1.96 0.91
CA VAL A 403 -1.66 3.38 1.03
C VAL A 403 -0.94 3.77 -0.26
N LEU A 404 -1.52 4.75 -0.94
CA LEU A 404 -1.08 5.24 -2.24
C LEU A 404 -0.53 6.66 -2.02
N VAL A 405 0.71 6.91 -2.41
CA VAL A 405 1.35 8.21 -2.24
C VAL A 405 1.96 8.60 -3.57
N SER A 406 1.60 9.75 -4.09
CA SER A 406 2.18 10.25 -5.33
C SER A 406 3.68 10.51 -5.16
N ARG A 407 4.49 10.25 -6.21
CA ARG A 407 5.96 10.38 -6.13
C ARG A 407 6.40 11.78 -5.67
N LYS A 408 5.80 12.83 -6.26
CA LYS A 408 6.08 14.25 -5.95
C LYS A 408 5.31 14.76 -4.72
N TRP A 409 4.87 13.86 -3.81
CA TRP A 409 4.21 14.26 -2.56
C TRP A 409 5.15 14.96 -1.59
N THR A 410 6.35 14.45 -1.34
CA THR A 410 7.36 15.20 -0.56
C THR A 410 8.68 15.33 -1.28
N GLY A 411 8.88 14.61 -2.40
CA GLY A 411 10.20 14.44 -3.01
C GLY A 411 11.16 13.57 -2.18
N LYS A 412 10.67 12.98 -1.07
CA LYS A 412 11.46 12.18 -0.14
C LYS A 412 11.00 10.73 -0.10
N THR A 413 11.96 9.82 -0.03
CA THR A 413 11.80 8.41 0.29
C THR A 413 11.45 8.18 1.76
N LEU A 414 10.93 7.00 2.10
CA LEU A 414 10.70 6.63 3.49
C LEU A 414 11.98 6.54 4.32
N THR A 415 13.13 6.31 3.68
CA THR A 415 14.43 6.27 4.35
C THR A 415 14.85 7.68 4.78
N GLU A 416 14.67 8.67 3.92
CA GLU A 416 14.92 10.08 4.25
C GLU A 416 13.98 10.56 5.35
N HIS A 417 12.68 10.23 5.28
CA HIS A 417 11.74 10.52 6.38
C HIS A 417 12.18 9.91 7.72
N LYS A 418 12.78 8.70 7.72
CA LYS A 418 13.35 8.10 8.93
C LYS A 418 14.59 8.86 9.40
N ALA A 419 15.44 9.30 8.49
CA ALA A 419 16.64 10.07 8.80
C ALA A 419 16.30 11.43 9.42
N ASP A 420 15.31 12.13 8.87
CA ASP A 420 14.80 13.40 9.40
C ASP A 420 14.31 13.24 10.85
N ARG A 421 13.53 12.19 11.13
CA ARG A 421 13.09 11.87 12.50
C ARG A 421 14.25 11.63 13.44
N ALA A 422 15.26 10.90 12.98
CA ALA A 422 16.45 10.63 13.79
C ALA A 422 17.29 11.89 14.00
N ALA A 423 17.35 12.80 13.02
CA ALA A 423 18.02 14.09 13.15
C ALA A 423 17.36 14.97 14.22
N VAL A 424 16.04 15.08 14.23
CA VAL A 424 15.31 15.84 15.27
C VAL A 424 15.60 15.29 16.67
N VAL A 425 15.61 13.96 16.85
CA VAL A 425 15.94 13.34 18.14
C VAL A 425 17.39 13.65 18.54
N ARG A 426 18.34 13.58 17.60
CA ARG A 426 19.74 13.93 17.83
C ARG A 426 19.92 15.38 18.25
N THR A 427 19.27 16.32 17.57
CA THR A 427 19.33 17.75 17.92
C THR A 427 18.83 17.99 19.33
N VAL A 428 17.65 17.48 19.69
CA VAL A 428 17.07 17.66 21.03
C VAL A 428 17.97 17.09 22.13
N LEU A 429 18.61 15.94 21.89
CA LEU A 429 19.52 15.33 22.86
C LEU A 429 20.84 16.12 22.98
N ALA A 430 21.41 16.56 21.86
CA ALA A 430 22.60 17.39 21.83
C ALA A 430 22.39 18.74 22.54
N ASP A 431 21.26 19.41 22.29
CA ASP A 431 20.89 20.68 22.95
C ASP A 431 20.76 20.54 24.47
N ALA A 432 20.39 19.34 24.95
CA ALA A 432 20.32 19.01 26.36
C ALA A 432 21.66 18.50 26.95
N GLY A 433 22.74 18.49 26.16
CA GLY A 433 24.06 18.01 26.55
C GLY A 433 24.14 16.48 26.72
N VAL A 434 23.23 15.73 26.10
CA VAL A 434 23.20 14.26 26.14
C VAL A 434 23.92 13.71 24.93
N GLU A 435 25.06 13.06 25.15
CA GLU A 435 25.74 12.29 24.11
C GLU A 435 24.94 11.02 23.80
N MET A 436 24.68 10.78 22.52
CA MET A 436 23.96 9.60 22.07
C MET A 436 24.92 8.44 21.78
N ASP A 437 24.48 7.22 22.05
CA ASP A 437 25.12 6.02 21.53
C ASP A 437 25.27 6.11 19.99
N ASP A 438 26.43 5.73 19.46
CA ASP A 438 26.68 5.74 18.02
C ASP A 438 25.75 4.73 17.31
N HIS A 439 24.70 5.23 16.68
CA HIS A 439 23.78 4.39 15.91
C HIS A 439 24.41 3.80 14.63
N GLY A 440 25.57 4.30 14.22
CA GLY A 440 26.41 3.77 13.15
C GLY A 440 27.47 2.76 13.61
N GLU A 441 27.53 2.44 14.92
CA GLU A 441 28.59 1.61 15.53
C GLU A 441 28.78 0.28 14.79
N PHE A 442 27.72 -0.28 14.19
CA PHE A 442 27.74 -1.52 13.41
C PHE A 442 27.31 -1.35 11.95
N SER A 443 27.67 -0.23 11.31
CA SER A 443 27.33 0.01 9.90
C SER A 443 27.84 -1.11 8.99
N ALA A 444 26.99 -1.58 8.08
CA ALA A 444 27.41 -2.54 7.04
C ALA A 444 28.48 -1.96 6.10
N THR A 445 28.62 -0.63 6.04
CA THR A 445 29.65 0.07 5.25
C THR A 445 30.91 0.37 6.05
N ALA A 446 30.96 0.01 7.35
CA ALA A 446 32.17 0.20 8.14
C ALA A 446 33.26 -0.74 7.64
N THR A 447 34.39 -0.18 7.25
CA THR A 447 35.56 -0.92 6.79
C THR A 447 36.63 -0.95 7.86
N ARG A 448 37.43 -2.01 7.83
CA ARG A 448 38.72 -2.07 8.50
C ARG A 448 39.76 -1.22 7.75
N PRO A 449 40.95 -0.97 8.34
CA PRO A 449 42.04 -0.29 7.65
C PRO A 449 42.49 -0.93 6.33
N ASP A 450 42.23 -2.23 6.14
CA ASP A 450 42.54 -3.00 4.91
C ASP A 450 41.44 -2.86 3.83
N GLY A 451 40.41 -2.05 4.06
CA GLY A 451 39.28 -1.84 3.15
C GLY A 451 38.21 -2.94 3.18
N GLN A 452 38.40 -4.02 3.97
CA GLN A 452 37.41 -5.10 4.08
C GLN A 452 36.28 -4.74 5.06
N PRO A 453 35.08 -5.34 4.93
CA PRO A 453 33.98 -5.10 5.87
C PRO A 453 34.37 -5.47 7.32
N ARG A 454 34.20 -4.52 8.23
CA ARG A 454 34.47 -4.73 9.67
C ARG A 454 33.41 -5.60 10.33
N TYR A 455 32.18 -5.54 9.87
CA TYR A 455 31.07 -6.23 10.50
C TYR A 455 30.46 -7.27 9.56
N HIS A 456 30.53 -8.53 9.98
CA HIS A 456 29.87 -9.63 9.28
C HIS A 456 28.55 -9.97 9.97
N TRP A 457 27.45 -9.88 9.22
CA TRP A 457 26.11 -10.17 9.69
C TRP A 457 25.64 -11.53 9.18
N SER A 458 25.17 -12.40 10.06
CA SER A 458 24.51 -13.65 9.69
C SER A 458 23.17 -13.81 10.41
N THR A 459 22.22 -14.49 9.77
CA THR A 459 20.90 -14.76 10.37
C THR A 459 21.01 -15.93 11.35
N VAL A 460 20.46 -15.77 12.55
CA VAL A 460 20.30 -16.86 13.51
C VAL A 460 19.08 -17.69 13.11
N LYS A 461 19.23 -19.01 12.88
CA LYS A 461 18.13 -19.84 12.39
C LYS A 461 17.15 -20.16 13.53
N PRO A 462 15.87 -20.43 13.20
CA PRO A 462 14.91 -20.94 14.17
C PRO A 462 15.46 -22.23 14.82
N GLY A 463 15.60 -22.24 16.16
CA GLY A 463 16.17 -23.35 16.92
C GLY A 463 17.61 -23.15 17.39
N ASP A 464 18.36 -22.20 16.82
CA ASP A 464 19.75 -21.90 17.23
C ASP A 464 19.82 -21.13 18.56
N THR A 465 18.71 -20.57 19.03
CA THR A 465 18.61 -19.84 20.30
C THR A 465 17.51 -20.46 21.16
N ASP A 466 17.83 -20.79 22.41
CA ASP A 466 16.85 -21.31 23.35
C ASP A 466 15.88 -20.21 23.81
N ALA A 467 14.64 -20.59 24.13
CA ALA A 467 13.58 -19.66 24.52
C ALA A 467 13.98 -18.71 25.69
N PRO A 468 14.67 -19.18 26.76
CA PRO A 468 15.20 -18.28 27.80
C PRO A 468 16.14 -17.20 27.28
N SER A 469 17.02 -17.51 26.33
CA SER A 469 17.92 -16.52 25.72
C SER A 469 17.16 -15.51 24.86
N TYR A 470 16.14 -15.94 24.11
CA TYR A 470 15.26 -15.03 23.36
C TYR A 470 14.55 -14.03 24.29
N LEU A 471 13.93 -14.51 25.38
CA LEU A 471 13.23 -13.67 26.35
C LEU A 471 14.17 -12.65 27.00
N ARG A 472 15.42 -13.04 27.32
CA ARG A 472 16.44 -12.12 27.86
C ARG A 472 16.82 -11.04 26.86
N LEU A 473 16.96 -11.37 25.58
CA LEU A 473 17.27 -10.40 24.53
C LEU A 473 16.12 -9.38 24.36
N ILE A 474 14.86 -9.84 24.38
CA ILE A 474 13.69 -8.94 24.35
C ILE A 474 13.65 -8.06 25.60
N ALA A 475 13.84 -8.63 26.79
CA ALA A 475 13.87 -7.88 28.05
C ALA A 475 14.96 -6.79 28.03
N HIS A 476 16.15 -7.10 27.51
CA HIS A 476 17.22 -6.12 27.36
C HIS A 476 16.84 -5.00 26.37
N ALA A 477 16.17 -5.33 25.25
CA ALA A 477 15.66 -4.33 24.31
C ALA A 477 14.57 -3.43 24.95
N ILE A 478 13.75 -3.98 25.84
CA ILE A 478 12.76 -3.23 26.63
C ILE A 478 13.46 -2.24 27.56
N THR A 479 14.41 -2.69 28.38
CA THR A 479 15.16 -1.82 29.31
C THR A 479 15.88 -0.70 28.56
N ARG A 480 16.52 -1.02 27.43
CA ARG A 480 17.17 -0.01 26.58
C ARG A 480 16.18 1.00 26.03
N ARG A 481 14.99 0.56 25.60
CA ARG A 481 13.93 1.43 25.10
C ARG A 481 13.37 2.37 26.16
N GLN A 482 13.21 1.88 27.40
CA GLN A 482 12.80 2.68 28.55
C GLN A 482 13.84 3.77 28.85
N ALA A 483 15.12 3.39 28.94
CA ALA A 483 16.22 4.33 29.15
C ALA A 483 16.26 5.43 28.08
N TRP A 484 16.19 5.08 26.80
CA TRP A 484 16.15 6.07 25.71
C TRP A 484 14.93 6.99 25.79
N ARG A 485 13.75 6.47 26.18
CA ARG A 485 12.55 7.30 26.35
C ARG A 485 12.73 8.30 27.50
N GLU A 486 13.22 7.84 28.65
CA GLU A 486 13.48 8.68 29.82
C GLU A 486 14.51 9.76 29.52
N GLN A 487 15.61 9.40 28.85
CA GLN A 487 16.63 10.35 28.38
C GLN A 487 16.03 11.41 27.45
N TYR A 488 15.23 11.00 26.46
CA TYR A 488 14.61 11.92 25.51
C TYR A 488 13.58 12.85 26.17
N GLU A 489 12.72 12.34 27.06
CA GLU A 489 11.77 13.20 27.78
C GLU A 489 12.47 14.16 28.75
N ALA A 490 13.52 13.71 29.43
CA ALA A 490 14.36 14.59 30.26
C ALA A 490 15.03 15.68 29.42
N ALA A 491 15.55 15.35 28.23
CA ALA A 491 16.14 16.30 27.31
C ALA A 491 15.13 17.34 26.80
N LYS A 492 13.93 16.90 26.38
CA LYS A 492 12.84 17.80 25.99
C LYS A 492 12.46 18.78 27.11
N ASN A 493 12.39 18.30 28.35
CA ASN A 493 12.07 19.15 29.50
C ASN A 493 13.16 20.19 29.79
N ARG A 494 14.44 19.88 29.52
CA ARG A 494 15.57 20.81 29.69
C ARG A 494 15.68 21.82 28.56
N ALA A 495 15.47 21.40 27.32
CA ALA A 495 15.60 22.25 26.13
C ALA A 495 14.47 23.29 26.00
N GLY A 496 13.35 23.13 26.73
CA GLY A 496 12.14 23.94 26.55
C GLY A 496 11.30 23.48 25.35
N PRO A 497 10.12 24.08 25.10
CA PRO A 497 9.34 23.73 23.91
C PRO A 497 10.17 24.04 22.65
N PRO A 498 10.25 23.11 21.67
CA PRO A 498 10.94 23.39 20.43
C PRO A 498 10.27 24.59 19.75
N THR A 499 11.07 25.54 19.26
CA THR A 499 10.58 26.61 18.39
C THR A 499 9.85 25.98 17.19
N PRO A 500 8.67 26.48 16.78
CA PRO A 500 7.85 25.81 15.75
C PRO A 500 8.45 25.81 14.34
N ASP A 501 9.65 26.35 14.15
CA ASP A 501 10.22 26.61 12.84
C ASP A 501 11.53 25.84 12.65
N LEU A 502 11.36 24.55 12.35
CA LEU A 502 12.37 23.79 11.60
C LEU A 502 11.70 23.26 10.34
N SER A 503 11.10 24.18 9.57
CA SER A 503 10.96 23.98 8.14
C SER A 503 12.36 23.77 7.56
N ALA A 504 12.53 22.74 6.74
CA ALA A 504 13.78 22.39 6.08
C ALA A 504 14.15 23.44 5.00
N THR A 505 14.52 24.64 5.42
CA THR A 505 15.04 25.72 4.58
C THR A 505 16.09 26.50 5.36
N VAL A 506 17.27 25.92 5.53
CA VAL A 506 18.50 26.70 5.67
C VAL A 506 19.42 26.26 4.53
N PRO A 507 19.70 27.12 3.55
CA PRO A 507 20.77 26.86 2.59
C PRO A 507 22.07 26.76 3.39
N GLN A 508 22.73 25.61 3.34
CA GLN A 508 24.01 25.43 3.97
C GLN A 508 25.01 26.35 3.25
N ALA A 509 25.35 27.48 3.87
CA ALA A 509 26.46 28.31 3.42
C ALA A 509 27.75 27.49 3.59
N ALA A 510 28.43 27.24 2.47
CA ALA A 510 29.76 26.63 2.47
C ALA A 510 30.72 27.46 3.32
N PRO A 511 31.50 26.89 4.24
CA PRO A 511 32.70 27.55 4.71
C PRO A 511 33.77 27.41 3.63
N ALA A 512 34.21 28.55 3.11
CA ALA A 512 35.46 28.67 2.39
C ALA A 512 36.62 28.39 3.36
N ALA A 513 37.43 27.38 3.03
CA ALA A 513 38.89 27.26 3.16
C ALA A 513 39.30 25.79 3.20
#